data_AF-A0A7K1SHX7-F1
#
_entry.id   AF-A0A7K1SHX7-F1
#
_cell.length_a   1.000
_cell.length_b   1.000
_cell.length_c   1.000
_cell.angle_alpha   90.00
_cell.angle_beta   90.00
_cell.angle_gamma   90.00
#
_symmetry.space_group_name_H-M   'P 1'
#
loop_
_entity.id
_entity.type
_entity.pdbx_description
1 polymer ?
#
loop_
_entity_poly.entity_id
_entity_poly.type
_entity_poly.pdbx_seq_one_letter_code
_entity_poly.pdbx_strand_id
1 'polypeptide(L)' 'MATGKFKTPRALGVDDWAVRKTKTYGTILVDLDRHQPIDLLEGRTAEGMRDWLKTHPGVEVITATAARKRSFE' A
#
# COMPACT_ATOMS: atom_id res chain seq x y z
N MET A 1 -9.49 0.30 10.22
CA MET A 1 -9.43 0.74 8.81
C MET A 1 -9.72 2.23 8.77
N ALA A 2 -8.70 3.08 8.63
CA ALA A 2 -8.90 4.52 8.52
C ALA A 2 -9.38 4.83 7.10
N THR A 3 -10.67 4.72 6.85
CA THR A 3 -11.29 5.13 5.58
C THR A 3 -11.47 6.65 5.56
N GLY A 4 -10.35 7.38 5.53
CA GLY A 4 -10.39 8.80 5.20
C GLY A 4 -10.99 8.97 3.80
N LYS A 5 -11.92 9.91 3.59
CA LYS A 5 -12.34 10.28 2.24
C LYS A 5 -11.18 10.96 1.53
N PHE A 6 -10.33 10.20 0.83
CA PHE A 6 -9.33 10.73 -0.09
C PHE A 6 -9.80 10.58 -1.54
N LYS A 7 -9.34 11.47 -2.41
CA LYS A 7 -9.54 11.31 -3.85
C LYS A 7 -8.64 10.17 -4.32
N THR A 8 -9.14 9.32 -5.22
CA THR A 8 -8.32 8.26 -5.82
C THR A 8 -7.04 8.86 -6.42
N PRO A 9 -5.85 8.43 -5.98
CA PRO A 9 -4.58 8.95 -6.50
C PRO A 9 -4.34 8.43 -7.92
N ARG A 10 -3.63 9.20 -8.75
CA ARG A 10 -3.16 8.70 -10.05
C ARG A 10 -1.88 7.90 -9.87
N ALA A 11 -0.99 8.37 -9.00
CA ALA A 11 0.25 7.70 -8.66
C ALA A 11 0.23 7.18 -7.22
N LEU A 12 0.33 5.86 -7.06
CA LEU A 12 0.24 5.16 -5.79
C LEU A 12 1.59 4.57 -5.38
N GLY A 13 2.07 4.95 -4.20
CA GLY A 13 3.20 4.36 -3.51
C GLY A 13 2.76 3.23 -2.58
N VAL A 14 3.50 2.13 -2.63
CA VAL A 14 3.25 0.93 -1.83
C VAL A 14 4.53 0.57 -1.11
N ASP A 15 4.47 0.58 0.22
CA ASP A 15 5.62 0.27 1.06
C ASP A 15 5.22 -0.64 2.23
N ASP A 16 6.20 -1.29 2.86
CA ASP A 16 5.96 -2.08 4.05
C ASP A 16 6.11 -1.24 5.32
N TRP A 17 5.11 -1.35 6.20
CA TRP A 17 5.05 -0.64 7.48
C TRP A 17 5.15 -1.63 8.64
N ALA A 18 5.88 -1.24 9.68
CA ALA A 18 5.97 -1.95 10.94
C ALA A 18 5.91 -1.00 12.14
N VAL A 19 5.03 -1.27 13.11
CA VAL A 19 5.02 -0.56 14.39
C VAL A 19 6.05 -1.20 15.34
N ARG A 20 6.96 -0.40 15.89
CA ARG A 20 8.09 -0.83 16.75
C ARG A 20 7.73 -1.54 18.08
N LYS A 21 6.48 -1.93 18.36
CA LYS A 21 6.09 -2.59 19.62
C LYS A 21 5.24 -3.84 19.51
N THR A 22 4.69 -4.18 18.36
CA THR A 22 3.90 -5.41 18.18
C THR A 22 4.07 -5.91 16.75
N LYS A 23 3.99 -7.23 16.54
CA LYS A 23 4.25 -7.98 15.31
C LYS A 23 3.32 -7.67 14.13
N THR A 24 2.75 -6.46 14.07
CA THR A 24 1.80 -6.03 13.05
C THR A 24 2.58 -5.42 11.90
N TYR A 25 2.74 -6.22 10.86
CA TYR A 25 3.26 -5.80 9.57
C TYR A 25 2.07 -5.48 8.66
N GLY A 26 2.14 -4.34 8.00
CA GLY A 26 1.13 -3.92 7.04
C GLY A 26 1.75 -3.38 5.77
N THR A 27 0.89 -3.08 4.81
CA THR A 27 1.25 -2.36 3.59
C THR A 27 0.71 -0.95 3.72
N ILE A 28 1.56 0.06 3.68
CA ILE A 28 1.14 1.46 3.65
C ILE A 28 0.96 1.91 2.21
N LEU A 29 -0.17 2.56 1.96
CA LEU A 29 -0.50 3.16 0.68
C LEU A 29 -0.31 4.68 0.79
N VAL A 30 0.45 5.24 -0.14
CA VAL A 30 0.83 6.65 -0.17
C VAL A 30 0.40 7.24 -1.50
N ASP A 31 -0.35 8.33 -1.47
CA ASP A 31 -0.56 9.17 -2.64
C ASP A 31 0.75 9.89 -2.96
N LEU A 32 1.36 9.59 -4.11
CA LEU A 32 2.61 10.21 -4.54
C LEU A 32 2.42 11.62 -5.08
N ASP A 33 1.23 11.95 -5.61
CA ASP A 33 0.93 13.29 -6.11
C ASP A 33 0.86 14.27 -4.93
N ARG A 34 0.35 13.81 -3.78
CA ARG A 34 0.17 14.61 -2.55
C ARG A 34 1.23 14.36 -1.48
N HIS A 35 2.07 13.35 -1.65
CA HIS A 35 3.01 12.84 -0.64
C HIS A 35 2.34 12.55 0.72
N GLN A 36 1.17 11.92 0.70
CA GLN A 36 0.36 11.67 1.90
C GLN A 36 -0.02 10.20 2.02
N PRO A 37 0.12 9.58 3.21
CA PRO A 37 -0.48 8.28 3.48
C PRO A 37 -2.00 8.36 3.34
N ILE A 38 -2.57 7.44 2.57
CA ILE A 38 -4.00 7.39 2.29
C ILE A 38 -4.68 6.18 2.91
N ASP A 39 -3.97 5.05 3.05
CA ASP A 39 -4.51 3.86 3.67
C ASP A 39 -3.41 2.96 4.24
N LEU A 40 -3.81 2.05 5.13
CA LEU A 40 -2.96 1.02 5.68
C LEU A 40 -3.68 -0.32 5.55
N LEU A 41 -3.17 -1.18 4.68
CA LEU A 41 -3.64 -2.54 4.52
C LEU A 41 -3.00 -3.44 5.58
N GLU A 42 -3.82 -4.24 6.25
CA GLU A 42 -3.32 -5.24 7.20
C GLU A 42 -2.69 -6.41 6.44
N GLY A 43 -1.47 -6.79 6.83
CA GLY A 43 -0.71 -7.86 6.18
C GLY A 43 -0.04 -7.46 4.87
N ARG A 44 0.62 -8.46 4.26
CA ARG A 44 1.35 -8.36 2.98
C ARG A 44 0.70 -9.25 1.91
N THR A 45 -0.63 -9.24 1.82
CA THR A 45 -1.35 -10.12 0.89
C THR A 45 -1.69 -9.39 -0.40
N ALA A 46 -1.58 -10.10 -1.52
CA ALA A 46 -2.00 -9.58 -2.83
C ALA A 46 -3.52 -9.36 -2.89
N GLU A 47 -4.29 -10.08 -2.08
CA GLU A 47 -5.76 -9.98 -2.02
C GLU A 47 -6.20 -8.62 -1.47
N GLY A 48 -5.62 -8.17 -0.34
CA GLY A 48 -5.94 -6.86 0.23
C GLY A 48 -5.65 -5.72 -0.74
N MET A 49 -4.55 -5.82 -1.49
CA MET A 49 -4.22 -4.86 -2.53
C MET A 49 -5.21 -4.88 -3.70
N ARG A 50 -5.62 -6.07 -4.16
CA ARG A 50 -6.57 -6.21 -5.26
C ARG A 50 -7.92 -5.62 -4.91
N ASP A 51 -8.41 -5.86 -3.70
CA ASP A 51 -9.69 -5.32 -3.26
C ASP A 51 -9.64 -3.80 -3.08
N TRP A 52 -8.51 -3.27 -2.62
CA TRP A 52 -8.30 -1.81 -2.59
C TRP A 52 -8.30 -1.22 -4.01
N LEU A 53 -7.60 -1.83 -4.98
CA LEU A 53 -7.57 -1.33 -6.35
C LEU A 53 -8.94 -1.40 -7.05
N LYS A 54 -9.77 -2.42 -6.77
CA LYS A 54 -11.14 -2.50 -7.30
C LYS A 54 -12.01 -1.32 -6.84
N THR A 55 -11.77 -0.82 -5.63
CA THR A 55 -12.51 0.34 -5.09
C THR A 55 -11.94 1.68 -5.58
N HIS A 56 -10.72 1.68 -6.13
CA HIS A 56 -9.98 2.85 -6.57
C HIS A 56 -9.48 2.72 -8.04
N PRO A 57 -10.38 2.67 -9.03
CA PRO A 57 -10.03 2.41 -10.43
C PRO A 57 -9.25 3.54 -11.14
N GLY A 58 -9.08 4.70 -10.49
CA GLY A 58 -8.37 5.86 -11.02
C GLY A 58 -6.85 5.84 -10.85
N VAL A 59 -6.31 4.76 -10.28
CA VAL A 59 -4.87 4.56 -10.14
C VAL A 59 -4.28 4.18 -11.50
N GLU A 60 -3.32 4.98 -11.96
CA GLU A 60 -2.67 4.79 -13.26
C GLU A 60 -1.27 4.18 -13.10
N VAL A 61 -0.55 4.59 -12.05
CA VAL A 61 0.82 4.19 -11.79
C VAL A 61 0.92 3.67 -10.36
N ILE A 62 1.53 2.50 -10.21
CA ILE A 62 1.85 1.90 -8.90
C ILE A 62 3.35 1.73 -8.83
N THR A 63 3.97 2.32 -7.81
CA THR A 63 5.35 2.04 -7.42
C THR A 63 5.35 1.21 -6.14
N ALA A 64 6.06 0.09 -6.16
CA ALA A 64 6.22 -0.77 -5.00
C ALA A 64 7.69 -1.12 -4.84
N THR A 65 8.24 -0.93 -3.64
CA THR A 65 9.56 -1.44 -3.31
C THR A 65 9.44 -2.92 -2.95
N ALA A 66 9.51 -3.78 -3.97
CA ALA A 66 9.72 -5.19 -3.70
C ALA A 66 11.16 -5.36 -3.21
N ALA A 67 11.36 -5.53 -1.91
CA ALA A 67 12.57 -6.17 -1.42
C ALA A 67 12.63 -7.56 -2.07
N ARG A 68 13.35 -7.67 -3.19
CA ARG A 68 13.50 -8.90 -3.95
C ARG A 68 14.12 -9.94 -3.02
N LYS A 69 13.32 -10.84 -2.46
CA LYS A 69 13.85 -12.08 -1.90
C LYS A 69 14.29 -12.93 -3.07
N ARG A 70 15.53 -12.71 -3.51
CA ARG A 70 16.23 -13.70 -4.32
C ARG A 70 16.41 -14.90 -3.39
N SER A 71 15.57 -15.92 -3.53
CA SER A 71 15.96 -17.27 -3.13
C SER A 71 17.23 -17.56 -3.93
N PHE A 72 18.37 -17.53 -3.25
CA PHE A 72 19.53 -18.26 -3.77
C PHE A 72 19.17 -19.74 -3.54
N GLU A 73 18.86 -20.42 -4.63
CA GLU A 73 19.06 -21.86 -4.72
C GLU A 73 20.55 -22.13 -4.94
#